data_AF-A0A2V5X0V9-F1
#
_entry.id   AF-A0A2V5X0V9-F1
#
_cell.length_a   1.000
_cell.length_b   1.000
_cell.length_c   1.000
_cell.angle_alpha   90.00
_cell.angle_beta   90.00
_cell.angle_gamma   90.00
#
_symmetry.space_group_name_H-M   'P 1'
#
loop_
_entity.id
_entity.type
_entity.pdbx_description
1 polymer ?
#
loop_
_entity_poly.entity_id
_entity_poly.type
_entity_poly.pdbx_seq_one_letter_code
_entity_poly.pdbx_strand_id
1 'polypeptide(L)'
;MLAGPIVELIEPTTLFRQAVSPLRPGGKLIGLIPCLRDNSPESEHFMRHAAAMLWPYYTAEELVEMLGENGLREDSRASGFTAIPQFNDAVLEGRLGFTGFAKIFKQLAAEGYDPREVGWGELRFVARLE
;
A
#
# COMPACT_ATOMS: atom_id res chain seq x y z
N MET A 1 -4.08 -4.36 -28.81
CA MET A 1 -4.27 -4.87 -27.44
C MET A 1 -3.26 -4.15 -26.57
N LEU A 2 -3.67 -3.04 -25.94
CA LEU A 2 -2.81 -2.36 -24.96
C LEU A 2 -2.83 -3.24 -23.72
N ALA A 3 -1.67 -3.74 -23.31
CA ALA A 3 -1.50 -4.42 -22.05
C ALA A 3 -2.04 -3.50 -20.95
N GLY A 4 -3.08 -3.95 -20.24
CA GLY A 4 -3.43 -3.32 -18.97
C GLY A 4 -2.23 -3.39 -18.03
N PRO A 5 -2.18 -2.56 -16.98
CA PRO A 5 -1.10 -2.64 -16.02
C PRO A 5 -0.99 -4.08 -15.51
N ILE A 6 0.14 -4.72 -15.79
CA ILE A 6 0.58 -5.88 -15.04
C ILE A 6 0.81 -5.30 -13.64
N VAL A 7 -0.19 -5.46 -12.76
CA VAL A 7 0.05 -5.32 -11.32
C VAL A 7 0.82 -6.58 -10.97
N GLU A 8 2.13 -6.53 -11.20
CA GLU A 8 3.04 -7.51 -10.67
C GLU A 8 2.97 -7.31 -9.16
N LEU A 9 2.26 -8.22 -8.49
CA LEU A 9 2.19 -8.30 -7.04
C LEU A 9 3.58 -8.74 -6.56
N ILE A 10 4.50 -7.77 -6.50
CA ILE A 10 5.84 -7.93 -5.97
C ILE A 10 5.80 -7.41 -4.54
N GLU A 11 6.33 -8.21 -3.62
CA GLU A 11 6.51 -7.77 -2.24
C GLU A 11 7.39 -6.51 -2.19
N PRO A 12 7.02 -5.47 -1.43
CA PRO A 12 7.74 -4.19 -1.41
C PRO A 12 9.25 -4.34 -1.15
N THR A 13 9.67 -5.20 -0.22
CA THR A 13 11.09 -5.46 0.05
C THR A 13 11.82 -6.00 -1.18
N THR A 14 11.18 -6.89 -1.94
CA THR A 14 11.74 -7.43 -3.19
C THR A 14 11.81 -6.34 -4.25
N LEU A 15 10.76 -5.52 -4.37
CA LEU A 15 10.72 -4.39 -5.30
C LEU A 15 11.84 -3.37 -4.98
N PHE A 16 12.02 -3.01 -3.72
CA PHE A 16 13.05 -2.06 -3.31
C PHE A 16 14.46 -2.60 -3.59
N ARG A 17 14.73 -3.87 -3.30
CA ARG A 17 16.02 -4.49 -3.64
C ARG A 17 16.33 -4.43 -5.14
N GLN A 18 15.33 -4.73 -5.97
CA GLN A 18 15.47 -4.64 -7.44
C GLN A 18 15.67 -3.19 -7.90
N ALA A 19 14.95 -2.23 -7.28
CA ALA A 19 15.04 -0.82 -7.61
C ALA A 19 16.35 -0.17 -7.15
N VAL A 20 16.98 -0.68 -6.08
CA VAL A 20 18.27 -0.21 -5.56
C VAL A 20 19.44 -0.65 -6.44
N SER A 21 19.41 -1.87 -7.00
CA SER A 21 20.51 -2.43 -7.79
C SER A 21 21.07 -1.52 -8.90
N PRO A 22 20.27 -0.78 -9.68
CA PRO A 22 20.78 0.14 -10.70
C PRO A 22 21.20 1.53 -10.18
N LEU A 23 20.95 1.86 -8.91
CA LEU A 23 21.25 3.19 -8.36
C LEU A 23 22.74 3.34 -8.01
N ARG A 24 23.30 4.50 -8.34
CA ARG A 24 24.61 4.94 -7.84
C ARG A 24 24.45 5.52 -6.43
N PRO A 25 25.52 5.59 -5.61
CA PRO A 25 25.49 6.31 -4.34
C PRO A 25 24.93 7.73 -4.50
N GLY A 26 24.00 8.12 -3.62
CA GLY A 26 23.25 9.39 -3.70
C GLY A 26 22.13 9.43 -4.75
N GLY A 27 21.96 8.35 -5.53
CA GLY A 27 20.88 8.16 -6.49
C GLY A 27 19.51 8.18 -5.83
N LYS A 28 18.48 8.60 -6.58
CA LYS A 28 17.12 8.78 -6.06
C LYS A 28 16.19 7.67 -6.53
N LEU A 29 15.37 7.16 -5.62
CA LEU A 29 14.17 6.39 -5.91
C LEU A 29 12.95 7.28 -5.63
N ILE A 30 12.01 7.35 -6.57
CA ILE A 30 10.76 8.08 -6.41
C ILE A 30 9.64 7.10 -6.72
N GLY A 31 8.65 7.01 -5.85
CA GLY A 31 7.61 6.00 -5.97
C GLY A 31 6.27 6.42 -5.37
N LEU A 32 5.25 5.66 -5.76
CA LEU A 32 3.90 5.71 -5.23
C LEU A 32 3.47 4.27 -4.99
N ILE A 33 3.10 3.95 -3.76
CA ILE A 33 2.66 2.59 -3.37
C ILE A 33 1.32 2.71 -2.65
N PRO A 34 0.25 2.04 -3.14
CA PRO A 34 -0.99 1.90 -2.41
C PRO A 34 -0.73 1.19 -1.06
N CYS A 35 -1.12 1.80 0.04
CA CYS A 35 -0.93 1.28 1.39
C CYS A 35 -2.07 1.68 2.34
N LEU A 36 -2.03 1.15 3.56
CA LEU A 36 -2.88 1.63 4.64
C LEU A 36 -2.18 2.76 5.41
N ARG A 37 -2.97 3.60 6.08
CA ARG A 37 -2.49 4.73 6.86
C ARG A 37 -1.72 4.27 8.09
N ASP A 38 -2.30 3.32 8.82
CA ASP A 38 -1.89 2.95 10.17
C ASP A 38 -2.39 1.53 10.53
N ASN A 39 -2.04 1.11 11.75
CA ASN A 39 -2.52 -0.11 12.39
C ASN A 39 -3.81 0.10 13.19
N SER A 40 -4.77 0.90 12.69
CA SER A 40 -6.09 0.96 13.30
C SER A 40 -6.75 -0.42 13.34
N PRO A 41 -7.67 -0.70 14.27
CA PRO A 41 -8.34 -2.00 14.35
C PRO A 41 -8.94 -2.46 13.00
N GLU A 42 -9.54 -1.53 12.24
CA GLU A 42 -10.11 -1.77 10.92
C GLU A 42 -9.05 -2.10 9.88
N SER A 43 -7.94 -1.33 9.87
CA SER A 43 -6.82 -1.56 8.96
C SER A 43 -6.12 -2.88 9.26
N GLU A 44 -5.91 -3.23 10.53
CA GLU A 44 -5.31 -4.50 10.94
C GLU A 44 -6.17 -5.70 10.54
N HIS A 45 -7.49 -5.64 10.80
CA HIS A 45 -8.40 -6.71 10.40
C HIS A 45 -8.51 -6.80 8.88
N PHE A 46 -8.52 -5.66 8.18
CA PHE A 46 -8.46 -5.64 6.73
C PHE A 46 -7.20 -6.35 6.22
N MET A 47 -6.01 -6.01 6.75
CA MET A 47 -4.74 -6.65 6.35
C MET A 47 -4.76 -8.15 6.58
N ARG A 48 -5.29 -8.61 7.73
CA ARG A 48 -5.42 -10.03 8.06
C ARG A 48 -6.28 -10.77 7.02
N HIS A 49 -7.44 -10.21 6.69
CA HIS A 49 -8.34 -10.77 5.68
C HIS A 49 -7.74 -10.72 4.28
N ALA A 50 -7.08 -9.61 3.93
CA ALA A 50 -6.44 -9.42 2.65
C ALA A 50 -5.25 -10.37 2.44
N ALA A 51 -4.41 -10.59 3.45
CA ALA A 51 -3.32 -11.56 3.39
C ALA A 51 -3.81 -13.00 3.18
N ALA A 52 -4.99 -13.34 3.73
CA ALA A 52 -5.58 -14.66 3.57
C ALA A 52 -6.28 -14.88 2.21
N MET A 53 -6.85 -13.82 1.62
CA MET A 53 -7.72 -13.95 0.44
C MET A 53 -7.16 -13.35 -0.84
N LEU A 54 -6.30 -12.34 -0.74
CA LEU A 54 -5.80 -11.52 -1.84
C LEU A 54 -4.27 -11.42 -1.81
N TRP A 55 -3.76 -10.33 -1.23
CA TRP A 55 -2.35 -9.99 -1.14
C TRP A 55 -2.11 -9.26 0.19
N PRO A 56 -0.95 -9.43 0.85
CA PRO A 56 -0.60 -8.65 2.03
C PRO A 56 -0.54 -7.16 1.70
N TYR A 57 -1.18 -6.35 2.54
CA TYR A 57 -1.03 -4.90 2.53
C TYR A 57 -0.17 -4.49 3.71
N TYR A 58 0.45 -3.33 3.57
CA TYR A 58 1.34 -2.74 4.55
C TYR A 58 0.86 -1.32 4.86
N THR A 59 1.20 -0.84 6.04
CA THR A 59 1.06 0.56 6.41
C THR A 59 2.12 1.43 5.74
N ALA A 60 1.87 2.73 5.69
CA ALA A 60 2.85 3.69 5.20
C ALA A 60 4.16 3.64 6.01
N GLU A 61 4.06 3.44 7.32
CA GLU A 61 5.21 3.31 8.23
C GLU A 61 6.05 2.08 7.88
N GLU A 62 5.44 0.90 7.80
CA GLU A 62 6.15 -0.35 7.42
C GLU A 62 6.84 -0.23 6.06
N LEU A 63 6.22 0.44 5.08
CA LEU A 63 6.86 0.68 3.78
C LEU A 63 8.08 1.58 3.87
N VAL A 64 8.06 2.60 4.74
CA VAL A 64 9.22 3.47 4.99
C VAL A 64 10.34 2.72 5.71
N GLU A 65 9.99 1.84 6.66
CA GLU A 65 10.96 0.97 7.30
C GLU A 65 11.64 0.05 6.29
N MET A 66 10.86 -0.60 5.42
CA MET A 66 11.39 -1.46 4.35
C MET A 66 12.29 -0.70 3.36
N LEU A 67 12.03 0.58 3.09
CA LEU A 67 12.97 1.41 2.32
C LEU A 67 14.32 1.53 3.04
N GLY A 68 14.29 1.84 4.34
CA GLY A 68 15.47 1.94 5.20
C GLY A 68 16.29 0.65 5.25
N GLU A 69 15.64 -0.50 5.37
CA GLU A 69 16.27 -1.83 5.35
C GLU A 69 17.03 -2.12 4.04
N ASN A 70 16.66 -1.44 2.95
CA ASN A 70 17.32 -1.53 1.65
C ASN A 70 18.34 -0.41 1.39
N GLY A 71 18.76 0.32 2.43
CA GLY A 71 19.75 1.40 2.34
C GLY A 71 19.22 2.69 1.73
N LEU A 72 17.89 2.82 1.59
CA LEU A 72 17.26 4.03 1.10
C LEU A 72 16.79 4.89 2.26
N ARG A 73 17.26 6.13 2.31
CA ARG A 73 16.75 7.14 3.24
C ARG A 73 15.68 7.99 2.60
N GLU A 74 14.49 7.97 3.18
CA GLU A 74 13.35 8.80 2.79
C GLU A 74 13.60 10.29 3.09
N ASP A 75 13.14 11.16 2.19
CA ASP A 75 13.09 12.61 2.37
C ASP A 75 11.71 13.01 2.90
N SER A 76 11.60 13.17 4.21
CA SER A 76 10.35 13.47 4.92
C SER A 76 9.72 14.82 4.56
N ARG A 77 10.43 15.70 3.85
CA ARG A 77 9.85 16.96 3.32
C ARG A 77 9.18 16.77 1.97
N ALA A 78 9.58 15.75 1.22
CA ALA A 78 9.10 15.45 -0.12
C ALA A 78 8.23 14.19 -0.20
N SER A 79 8.06 13.51 0.93
CA SER A 79 7.39 12.22 1.05
C SER A 79 6.23 12.32 2.04
N GLY A 80 5.24 11.45 1.89
CA GLY A 80 4.12 11.38 2.81
C GLY A 80 2.98 10.49 2.33
N PHE A 81 2.11 10.18 3.28
CA PHE A 81 0.87 9.47 3.03
C PHE A 81 -0.22 10.42 2.51
N THR A 82 -0.95 9.99 1.48
CA THR A 82 -2.15 10.68 0.98
C THR A 82 -3.36 9.76 1.11
N ALA A 83 -4.34 10.15 1.93
CA ALA A 83 -5.58 9.39 2.10
C ALA A 83 -6.42 9.39 0.80
N ILE A 84 -7.03 8.24 0.49
CA ILE A 84 -7.94 8.06 -0.64
C ILE A 84 -9.28 7.51 -0.13
N PRO A 85 -10.08 8.32 0.60
CA PRO A 85 -11.33 7.86 1.19
C PRO A 85 -12.35 7.38 0.15
N GLN A 86 -12.28 7.93 -1.07
CA GLN A 86 -13.17 7.54 -2.18
C GLN A 86 -12.98 6.08 -2.61
N PHE A 87 -11.85 5.45 -2.26
CA PHE A 87 -11.63 4.04 -2.54
C PHE A 87 -12.63 3.17 -1.77
N ASN A 88 -12.81 3.43 -0.48
CA ASN A 88 -13.72 2.67 0.36
C ASN A 88 -15.16 2.79 -0.16
N ASP A 89 -15.57 4.02 -0.51
CA ASP A 89 -16.89 4.26 -1.13
C ASP A 89 -17.04 3.50 -2.45
N ALA A 90 -16.02 3.52 -3.30
CA ALA A 90 -16.07 2.81 -4.58
C ALA A 90 -16.17 1.29 -4.41
N VAL A 91 -15.52 0.70 -3.40
CA VAL A 91 -15.67 -0.72 -3.05
C VAL A 91 -17.09 -1.01 -2.57
N LEU A 92 -17.59 -0.23 -1.62
CA LEU A 92 -18.88 -0.42 -0.97
C LEU A 92 -20.06 -0.24 -1.95
N GLU A 93 -19.93 0.68 -2.89
CA GLU A 93 -20.94 0.96 -3.92
C GLU A 93 -20.80 0.05 -5.16
N GLY A 94 -19.83 -0.87 -5.16
CA GLY A 94 -19.60 -1.79 -6.28
C GLY A 94 -19.15 -1.09 -7.58
N ARG A 95 -18.50 0.07 -7.46
CA ARG A 95 -17.99 0.85 -8.60
C ARG A 95 -16.66 0.33 -9.15
N LEU A 96 -16.01 -0.60 -8.46
CA LEU A 96 -14.77 -1.23 -8.92
C LEU A 96 -15.05 -2.51 -9.73
N GLY A 97 -14.32 -2.69 -10.84
CA GLY A 97 -14.37 -3.92 -11.63
C GLY A 97 -13.77 -5.14 -10.91
N PHE A 98 -12.97 -4.91 -9.87
CA PHE A 98 -12.40 -5.95 -9.02
C PHE A 98 -13.22 -6.11 -7.73
N THR A 99 -13.75 -7.32 -7.51
CA THR A 99 -14.71 -7.61 -6.42
C THR A 99 -14.08 -8.24 -5.18
N GLY A 100 -12.76 -8.47 -5.18
CA GLY A 100 -12.06 -9.09 -4.04
C GLY A 100 -12.22 -8.30 -2.75
N PHE A 101 -12.09 -6.97 -2.81
CA PHE A 101 -12.25 -6.10 -1.64
C PHE A 101 -13.66 -6.10 -1.07
N ALA A 102 -14.69 -6.23 -1.91
CA ALA A 102 -16.08 -6.25 -1.43
C ALA A 102 -16.35 -7.41 -0.47
N LYS A 103 -15.71 -8.57 -0.70
CA LYS A 103 -15.80 -9.72 0.22
C LYS A 103 -15.14 -9.42 1.57
N ILE A 104 -13.96 -8.81 1.55
CA ILE A 104 -13.24 -8.42 2.78
C ILE A 104 -14.04 -7.38 3.56
N PHE A 105 -14.55 -6.35 2.89
CA PHE A 105 -15.33 -5.28 3.52
C PHE A 105 -16.63 -5.82 4.14
N LYS A 106 -17.28 -6.78 3.47
CA LYS A 106 -18.44 -7.48 4.04
C LYS A 106 -18.08 -8.28 5.29
N GLN A 107 -16.93 -8.95 5.30
CA GLN A 107 -16.45 -9.72 6.45
C GLN A 107 -16.12 -8.80 7.64
N LEU A 108 -15.44 -7.68 7.40
CA LEU A 108 -15.18 -6.64 8.41
C LEU A 108 -16.47 -6.13 9.06
N ALA A 109 -17.47 -5.80 8.23
CA ALA A 109 -18.77 -5.37 8.73
C ALA A 109 -19.48 -6.45 9.55
N ALA A 110 -19.37 -7.73 9.16
CA ALA A 110 -19.92 -8.84 9.92
C ALA A 110 -19.21 -9.07 11.27
N GLU A 111 -17.95 -8.65 11.39
CA GLU A 111 -17.14 -8.67 12.61
C GLU A 111 -17.36 -7.43 13.50
N GLY A 112 -18.19 -6.47 13.05
CA GLY A 112 -18.55 -5.27 13.81
C GLY A 112 -17.67 -4.04 13.55
N TYR A 113 -16.77 -4.09 12.56
CA TYR A 113 -15.93 -2.97 12.13
C TYR A 113 -16.62 -2.14 11.05
N ASP A 114 -16.38 -0.82 11.00
CA ASP A 114 -16.84 0.02 9.89
C ASP A 114 -15.84 -0.03 8.73
N PRO A 115 -16.18 -0.61 7.56
CA PRO A 115 -15.26 -0.67 6.43
C PRO A 115 -14.86 0.70 5.87
N ARG A 116 -15.60 1.77 6.19
CA ARG A 116 -15.22 3.13 5.79
C ARG A 116 -14.00 3.66 6.54
N GLU A 117 -13.75 3.14 7.74
CA GLU A 117 -12.63 3.56 8.60
C GLU A 117 -11.32 2.84 8.26
N VAL A 118 -11.33 1.88 7.33
CA VAL A 118 -10.10 1.30 6.77
C VAL A 118 -9.27 2.43 6.15
N GLY A 119 -8.06 2.64 6.65
CA GLY A 119 -7.23 3.80 6.33
C GLY A 119 -6.60 3.77 4.94
N TRP A 120 -7.34 3.55 3.87
CA TRP A 120 -6.80 3.45 2.51
C TRP A 120 -6.16 4.77 2.05
N GLY A 121 -4.93 4.67 1.55
CA GLY A 121 -4.33 5.73 0.75
C GLY A 121 -3.11 5.26 -0.04
N GLU A 122 -2.15 6.15 -0.20
CA GLU A 122 -0.90 5.84 -0.88
C GLU A 122 0.27 6.54 -0.21
N LEU A 123 1.39 5.82 -0.11
CA LEU A 123 2.68 6.41 0.23
C LEU A 123 3.28 6.97 -1.06
N ARG A 124 3.47 8.28 -1.10
CA ARG A 124 4.29 8.96 -2.11
C ARG A 124 5.64 9.24 -1.48
N PHE A 125 6.72 8.76 -2.07
CA PHE A 125 8.04 8.91 -1.46
C PHE A 125 9.11 9.33 -2.46
N VAL A 126 10.09 10.04 -1.91
CA VAL A 126 11.39 10.33 -2.51
C VAL A 126 12.43 9.80 -1.53
N ALA A 127 13.26 8.86 -1.96
CA ALA A 127 14.32 8.30 -1.14
C ALA A 127 15.67 8.32 -1.87
N ARG A 128 16.77 8.28 -1.13
CA ARG A 128 18.13 8.25 -1.67
C ARG A 128 18.92 7.07 -1.16
N LEU A 129 19.71 6.47 -2.04
CA LEU A 129 20.68 5.46 -1.66
C LEU A 129 21.82 6.13 -0.89
N GLU A 130 21.99 5.77 0.39
CA GLU A 130 23.12 6.20 1.22
C GLU A 130 24.43 5.52 0.81
#